data_AF-A0A1W9MPT3-F1
#
_entry.id   AF-A0A1W9MPT3-F1
#
_cell.length_a   1.000
_cell.length_b   1.000
_cell.length_c   1.000
_cell.angle_alpha   90.00
_cell.angle_beta   90.00
_cell.angle_gamma   90.00
#
_symmetry.space_group_name_H-M   'P 1'
#
loop_
_entity.id
_entity.type
_entity.pdbx_description
1 polymer ?
#
loop_
_entity_poly.entity_id
_entity_poly.type
_entity_poly.pdbx_seq_one_letter_code
_entity_poly.pdbx_strand_id
1 'polypeptide(L)'
;MALTLADILEDLHSIFESLHKFEQRYLLGSEVFYELYMQGLLDDGSYAEEFAEWAGHCKLRQKREAALKSFSRQRVEQLRLRSDGHTIRLMPREELSEAV
;
A
#
# COMPACT_ATOMS: atom_id res chain seq x y z
N MET A 1 14.27 -12.96 1.09
CA MET A 1 13.77 -12.60 2.44
C MET A 1 12.30 -12.24 2.29
N ALA A 2 11.42 -12.71 3.18
CA ALA A 2 10.01 -12.34 3.14
C ALA A 2 9.84 -10.96 3.80
N LEU A 3 9.07 -10.03 3.19
CA LEU A 3 8.72 -8.76 3.82
C LEU A 3 7.88 -9.00 5.06
N THR A 4 8.17 -8.29 6.15
CA THR A 4 7.31 -8.27 7.34
C THR A 4 6.20 -7.23 7.21
N LEU A 5 5.19 -7.31 8.09
CA LEU A 5 4.13 -6.30 8.15
C LEU A 5 4.68 -4.90 8.47
N ALA A 6 5.68 -4.80 9.34
CA ALA A 6 6.32 -3.52 9.68
C ALA A 6 6.99 -2.91 8.45
N ASP A 7 7.78 -3.70 7.72
CA ASP A 7 8.43 -3.27 6.49
C ASP A 7 7.41 -2.78 5.45
N ILE A 8 6.27 -3.48 5.31
CA ILE A 8 5.22 -3.07 4.36
C ILE A 8 4.60 -1.74 4.74
N LEU A 9 4.35 -1.51 6.03
CA LEU A 9 3.75 -0.26 6.51
C LEU A 9 4.72 0.92 6.39
N GLU A 10 6.00 0.70 6.68
CA GLU A 10 7.06 1.70 6.51
C GLU A 10 7.26 2.05 5.02
N ASP A 11 7.34 1.04 4.15
CA ASP A 11 7.41 1.24 2.70
C ASP A 11 6.21 2.04 2.20
N LEU A 12 4.99 1.68 2.62
CA LEU A 12 3.77 2.39 2.23
C LEU A 12 3.81 3.86 2.66
N HIS A 13 4.24 4.14 3.89
CA HIS A 13 4.36 5.50 4.38
C HIS A 13 5.31 6.33 3.50
N SER A 14 6.50 5.81 3.22
CA SER A 14 7.49 6.49 2.35
C SER A 14 6.98 6.68 0.92
N ILE A 15 6.28 5.69 0.37
CA ILE A 15 5.66 5.79 -0.96
C ILE A 15 4.59 6.88 -0.98
N PHE A 16 3.75 6.99 0.05
CA PHE A 16 2.72 8.02 0.13
C PHE A 16 3.31 9.43 0.20
N GLU A 17 4.38 9.63 0.98
CA GLU A 17 5.08 10.92 1.02
C GLU A 17 5.67 11.29 -0.35
N SER A 18 6.20 10.30 -1.08
CA SER A 18 6.76 10.51 -2.42
C SER A 18 5.67 10.87 -3.43
N LEU A 19 4.57 10.11 -3.44
CA LEU A 19 3.40 10.37 -4.30
C LEU A 19 2.79 11.74 -4.01
N HIS A 20 2.69 12.15 -2.75
CA HIS A 20 2.09 13.42 -2.37
C HIS A 20 2.81 14.63 -3.00
N LYS A 21 4.14 14.56 -3.16
CA LYS A 21 4.92 15.61 -3.82
C LYS A 21 4.51 15.78 -5.29
N PHE A 22 4.31 14.67 -6.01
CA PHE A 22 3.84 14.72 -7.39
C PHE A 22 2.40 15.21 -7.49
N GLU A 23 1.51 14.73 -6.62
CA GLU A 23 0.10 15.16 -6.60
C GLU A 23 -0.04 16.67 -6.35
N GLN A 24 0.76 17.23 -5.44
CA GLN A 24 0.81 18.68 -5.22
C GLN A 24 1.37 19.43 -6.42
N ARG A 25 2.43 18.91 -7.05
CA ARG A 25 3.09 19.57 -8.19
C ARG A 25 2.20 19.61 -9.43
N TYR A 26 1.47 18.53 -9.69
CA TYR A 26 0.68 18.36 -10.91
C TYR A 26 -0.83 18.54 -10.70
N LEU A 27 -1.28 18.73 -9.46
CA LEU A 27 -2.69 18.87 -9.08
C LEU A 27 -3.58 17.73 -9.61
N LEU A 28 -3.03 16.51 -9.61
CA LEU A 28 -3.65 15.32 -10.14
C LEU A 28 -3.41 14.14 -9.19
N GLY A 29 -4.46 13.41 -8.84
CA GLY A 29 -4.33 12.24 -7.97
C GLY A 29 -3.52 11.12 -8.65
N SER A 30 -2.69 10.42 -7.88
CA SER A 30 -1.77 9.39 -8.41
C SER A 30 -2.47 8.26 -9.15
N GLU A 31 -3.71 7.92 -8.78
CA GLU A 31 -4.50 6.90 -9.49
C GLU A 31 -4.85 7.34 -10.90
N VAL A 32 -5.39 8.55 -11.05
CA VAL A 32 -5.76 9.12 -12.34
C VAL A 32 -4.51 9.34 -13.19
N PHE A 33 -3.43 9.86 -12.60
CA PHE A 33 -2.13 9.96 -13.28
C PHE A 33 -1.68 8.60 -13.82
N TYR A 34 -1.72 7.54 -13.00
CA TYR A 34 -1.25 6.22 -13.40
C TYR A 34 -2.10 5.62 -14.53
N GLU A 35 -3.42 5.82 -14.51
CA GLU A 35 -4.29 5.41 -15.61
C GLU A 35 -3.92 6.08 -16.93
N LEU A 36 -3.70 7.40 -16.92
CA LEU A 36 -3.29 8.16 -18.11
C LEU A 36 -1.89 7.74 -18.59
N TYR A 37 -0.96 7.51 -17.67
CA TYR A 37 0.39 7.03 -17.96
C TYR A 37 0.34 5.66 -18.66
N MET A 38 -0.45 4.72 -18.13
CA MET A 38 -0.60 3.38 -18.70
C MET A 38 -1.30 3.38 -20.08
N GLN A 39 -2.08 4.41 -20.39
CA GLN A 39 -2.69 4.63 -21.71
C GLN A 39 -1.73 5.28 -22.72
N GLY A 40 -0.54 5.73 -22.28
CA GLY A 40 0.41 6.44 -23.12
C GLY A 40 -0.01 7.87 -23.46
N LEU A 41 -0.88 8.49 -22.64
CA LEU A 41 -1.44 9.83 -22.91
C LEU A 41 -0.60 10.99 -22.34
N LEU A 42 0.46 10.69 -21.58
CA LEU A 42 1.26 11.70 -20.86
C LEU A 42 2.67 11.91 -21.41
N ASP A 43 3.19 10.98 -22.21
CA ASP A 43 4.58 11.02 -22.67
C ASP A 43 4.71 11.73 -24.03
N ASP A 44 4.74 13.05 -23.99
CA ASP A 44 5.18 13.88 -25.13
C ASP A 44 6.71 14.09 -25.13
N GLY A 45 7.43 13.43 -24.21
CA GLY A 45 8.87 13.51 -24.04
C GLY A 45 9.37 14.61 -23.10
N SER A 46 8.53 15.56 -22.68
CA SER A 46 8.97 16.73 -21.91
C SER A 46 9.31 16.42 -20.44
N TYR A 47 8.63 15.42 -19.86
CA TYR A 47 8.76 15.04 -18.44
C TYR A 47 8.88 13.52 -18.27
N ALA A 48 9.41 12.82 -19.28
CA ALA A 48 9.42 11.35 -19.34
C ALA A 48 10.04 10.70 -18.10
N GLU A 49 11.17 11.21 -17.60
CA GLU A 49 11.84 10.69 -16.41
C GLU A 49 10.97 10.85 -15.15
N GLU A 50 10.39 12.04 -14.96
CA GLU A 50 9.56 12.35 -13.80
C GLU A 50 8.27 11.52 -13.79
N PHE A 51 7.63 11.36 -14.95
CA PHE A 51 6.45 10.52 -15.08
C PHE A 51 6.75 9.03 -14.91
N ALA A 52 7.92 8.57 -15.38
CA ALA A 52 8.37 7.21 -15.12
C ALA A 52 8.61 6.96 -13.62
N GLU A 53 9.20 7.93 -12.90
CA GLU A 53 9.39 7.86 -11.45
C GLU A 53 8.04 7.80 -10.71
N TRP A 54 7.13 8.72 -11.00
CA TRP A 54 5.80 8.73 -10.40
C TRP A 54 5.02 7.43 -10.68
N ALA A 55 5.08 6.92 -11.91
CA ALA A 55 4.47 5.64 -12.27
C ALA A 55 5.13 4.46 -11.53
N GLY A 56 6.44 4.53 -11.29
CA GLY A 56 7.17 3.60 -10.45
C GLY A 56 6.63 3.54 -9.02
N HIS A 57 6.44 4.70 -8.38
CA HIS A 57 5.83 4.79 -7.05
C HIS A 57 4.38 4.27 -7.03
N CYS A 58 3.57 4.59 -8.04
CA CYS A 58 2.20 4.09 -8.15
C CYS A 58 2.17 2.55 -8.21
N LYS A 59 3.03 1.96 -9.04
CA LYS A 59 3.14 0.50 -9.18
C LYS A 59 3.65 -0.15 -7.90
N LEU A 60 4.60 0.49 -7.20
CA LEU A 60 5.12 -0.02 -5.94
C LEU A 60 4.05 0.03 -4.85
N ARG A 61 3.27 1.12 -4.77
CA ARG A 61 2.12 1.25 -3.87
C ARG A 61 1.16 0.07 -4.03
N GLN A 62 0.70 -0.20 -5.26
CA GLN A 62 -0.22 -1.31 -5.54
C GLN A 62 0.33 -2.66 -5.07
N LYS A 63 1.64 -2.92 -5.26
CA LYS A 63 2.28 -4.15 -4.78
C LYS A 63 2.26 -4.24 -3.25
N ARG A 64 2.55 -3.14 -2.55
CA ARG A 64 2.59 -3.12 -1.07
C ARG A 64 1.20 -3.18 -0.46
N GLU A 65 0.22 -2.51 -1.04
CA GLU A 65 -1.19 -2.62 -0.62
C GLU A 65 -1.72 -4.06 -0.82
N ALA A 66 -1.37 -4.72 -1.93
CA ALA A 66 -1.71 -6.12 -2.16
C ALA A 66 -1.06 -7.06 -1.14
N ALA A 67 0.20 -6.80 -0.78
CA ALA A 67 0.91 -7.54 0.26
C ALA A 67 0.24 -7.32 1.63
N LEU A 68 -0.05 -6.08 2.01
CA LEU A 68 -0.76 -5.73 3.24
C LEU A 68 -2.11 -6.44 3.32
N LYS A 69 -2.91 -6.37 2.25
CA LYS A 69 -4.21 -7.05 2.16
C LYS A 69 -4.09 -8.55 2.36
N SER A 70 -3.04 -9.17 1.82
CA SER A 70 -2.78 -10.60 1.98
C SER A 70 -2.44 -10.95 3.45
N PHE A 71 -1.57 -10.16 4.09
CA PHE A 71 -1.27 -10.28 5.52
C PHE A 71 -2.52 -10.13 6.38
N SER A 72 -3.36 -9.12 6.11
CA SER A 72 -4.61 -8.88 6.84
C SER A 72 -5.58 -10.05 6.69
N ARG A 73 -5.73 -10.62 5.49
CA ARG A 73 -6.58 -11.80 5.26
C ARG A 73 -6.11 -13.00 6.07
N GLN A 74 -4.82 -13.30 6.03
CA GLN A 74 -4.23 -14.40 6.82
C GLN A 74 -4.47 -14.19 8.33
N ARG A 75 -4.33 -12.96 8.82
CA ARG A 75 -4.63 -12.64 10.22
C ARG A 75 -6.11 -12.88 10.56
N VAL A 76 -7.03 -12.45 9.70
CA VAL A 76 -8.47 -12.66 9.89
C VAL A 76 -8.82 -14.15 9.90
N GLU A 77 -8.23 -14.96 9.02
CA GLU A 77 -8.43 -16.42 9.00
C GLU A 77 -7.99 -17.05 10.32
N GLN A 78 -6.83 -16.69 10.84
CA GLN A 78 -6.36 -17.18 12.14
C GLN A 78 -7.29 -16.79 13.30
N LEU A 79 -7.84 -15.57 13.28
CA LEU A 79 -8.78 -15.13 14.31
C LEU A 79 -10.11 -15.87 14.21
N ARG A 80 -10.59 -16.13 12.99
CA ARG A 80 -11.82 -16.92 12.77
C ARG A 80 -11.67 -18.35 13.28
N LEU A 81 -10.52 -18.99 13.08
CA LEU A 81 -10.25 -20.34 13.60
C LEU A 81 -10.26 -20.41 15.14
N ARG A 82 -9.95 -19.30 15.82
CA ARG A 82 -9.93 -19.21 17.29
C ARG A 82 -11.25 -18.73 17.90
N SER A 83 -12.22 -18.37 17.06
CA SER A 83 -13.51 -17.85 17.50
C SER A 83 -14.57 -18.93 17.26
N ASP A 84 -15.48 -19.15 18.21
CA ASP A 84 -16.60 -20.11 18.09
C ASP A 84 -17.70 -19.63 17.10
N GLY A 85 -17.31 -19.04 15.97
CA GLY A 85 -18.18 -18.69 14.86
C GLY A 85 -19.01 -17.40 14.99
N HIS A 86 -19.01 -16.73 16.16
CA HIS A 86 -19.94 -15.61 16.39
C HIS A 86 -19.31 -14.22 16.27
N THR A 87 -18.09 -13.99 16.79
CA THR A 87 -17.46 -12.66 16.78
C THR A 87 -15.95 -12.74 16.68
N ILE A 88 -15.36 -11.99 15.73
CA ILE A 88 -13.91 -11.82 15.62
C ILE A 88 -13.46 -10.73 16.60
N ARG A 89 -12.67 -11.08 17.61
CA ARG A 89 -12.07 -10.11 18.52
C ARG A 89 -10.74 -9.59 17.95
N LEU A 90 -10.69 -8.31 17.61
CA LEU A 90 -9.43 -7.61 17.31
C LEU A 90 -8.92 -6.97 18.59
N MET A 91 -7.69 -7.31 19.00
CA MET A 91 -7.02 -6.69 20.14
C MET A 91 -5.76 -5.96 19.65
N PRO A 92 -5.43 -4.80 20.23
CA PRO A 92 -4.16 -4.13 20.01
C PRO A 92 -2.98 -5.08 20.22
N ARG A 93 -1.85 -4.82 19.56
CA ARG A 93 -0.69 -5.71 19.65
C ARG A 93 -0.12 -5.71 21.06
N GLU A 94 -0.19 -4.58 21.73
CA GLU A 94 0.32 -4.32 23.08
C GLU A 94 -0.38 -5.24 24.11
N GLU A 95 -1.68 -5.45 23.94
CA GLU A 95 -2.52 -6.29 24.82
C GLU A 95 -2.39 -7.80 24.56
N LEU A 96 -1.75 -8.21 23.45
CA LEU A 96 -1.51 -9.63 23.15
C LEU A 96 -0.37 -10.22 24.00
N SER A 97 0.47 -9.39 24.62
CA SER A 97 1.63 -9.81 25.41
C SER A 97 1.31 -10.12 26.87
N GLU A 98 0.16 -9.66 27.40
CA GLU A 98 -0.19 -9.80 28.82
C GLU A 98 -1.11 -10.99 29.11
N ALA A 99 -1.48 -11.77 28.10
CA ALA A 99 -2.39 -12.92 28.22
C ALA A 99 -1.67 -14.28 28.35
N VAL A 100 -0.49 -14.32 28.98
CA VAL A 100 0.29 -15.56 29.24
C VAL A 100 0.26 -15.92 30.71
#